data_AF-A0A3N2KNK0-F1
#
_entry.id   AF-A0A3N2KNK0-F1
#
_cell.length_a   1.000
_cell.length_b   1.000
_cell.length_c   1.000
_cell.angle_alpha   90.00
_cell.angle_beta   90.00
_cell.angle_gamma   90.00
#
_symmetry.space_group_name_H-M   'P 1'
#
loop_
_entity.id
_entity.type
_entity.pdbx_description
1 polymer ?
#
loop_
_entity_poly.entity_id
_entity_poly.type
_entity_poly.pdbx_seq_one_letter_code
_entity_poly.pdbx_strand_id
1 'polypeptide(L)'
;MARYSRNPNQPSAEDKALDRFTDLMIEKIKSMKEDWHKPWFTEGALVWPRNLTGRHYNGGNALMLMLHAEKEGYRLPVWCTFNSIQKVLNPEQKGKKDEDLEPVHVLKGEKSFPVFLTTFTVIDKDTKSKISWEDYKKLSQEEKKQYNVFPKNQVFNVFNVAQTNLQQVRPELFAKLEEQCSLSKPIQEGEVFSFPAIMGHKTKRLLRWTGRFGESL
;
A
#
# COMPACT_ATOMS: atom_id res chain seq x y z
N MET A 1 -10.82 18.92 30.66
CA MET A 1 -10.42 18.79 29.24
C MET A 1 -11.67 18.50 28.42
N ALA A 2 -12.07 19.42 27.55
CA ALA A 2 -13.28 19.27 26.73
C ALA A 2 -13.08 18.13 25.72
N ARG A 3 -13.93 17.09 25.80
CA ARG A 3 -14.03 16.08 24.75
C ARG A 3 -14.78 16.72 23.59
N TYR A 4 -14.08 17.04 22.50
CA TYR A 4 -14.73 17.47 21.26
C TYR A 4 -15.68 16.35 20.82
N SER A 5 -16.99 16.63 20.86
CA SER A 5 -18.02 15.75 20.32
C SER A 5 -17.81 15.66 18.81
N ARG A 6 -17.45 14.47 18.32
CA ARG A 6 -17.33 14.19 16.89
C ARG A 6 -18.73 14.22 16.28
N ASN A 7 -18.99 15.12 15.34
CA ASN A 7 -20.26 15.16 14.63
C ASN A 7 -20.47 13.80 13.92
N PRO A 8 -21.52 13.03 14.23
CA PRO A 8 -21.72 11.69 13.68
C PRO A 8 -21.87 11.67 12.15
N ASN A 9 -22.19 12.81 11.54
CA ASN A 9 -22.35 12.94 10.09
C ASN A 9 -21.05 13.36 9.36
N GLN A 10 -19.92 13.55 10.04
CA GLN A 10 -18.68 13.92 9.39
C GLN A 10 -17.89 12.67 8.96
N PRO A 11 -17.54 12.53 7.67
CA PRO A 11 -16.78 11.37 7.19
C PRO A 11 -15.43 11.28 7.88
N SER A 12 -15.07 10.06 8.28
CA SER A 12 -13.80 9.75 8.92
C SER A 12 -12.63 9.95 7.94
N ALA A 13 -11.40 9.94 8.48
CA ALA A 13 -10.21 9.95 7.62
C ALA A 13 -10.14 8.69 6.74
N GLU A 14 -10.66 7.56 7.23
CA GLU A 14 -10.78 6.31 6.48
C GLU A 14 -11.77 6.46 5.33
N ASP A 15 -12.96 7.01 5.60
CA ASP A 15 -13.98 7.24 4.56
C ASP A 15 -13.45 8.16 3.46
N LYS A 16 -12.80 9.27 3.84
CA LYS A 16 -12.19 10.18 2.87
C LYS A 16 -11.07 9.53 2.06
N ALA A 17 -10.29 8.63 2.68
CA ALA A 17 -9.24 7.92 1.98
C ALA A 17 -9.82 6.89 0.98
N LEU A 18 -10.91 6.23 1.36
CA LEU A 18 -11.66 5.33 0.48
C LEU A 18 -12.26 6.10 -0.71
N ASP A 19 -12.89 7.25 -0.48
CA ASP A 19 -13.42 8.11 -1.55
C ASP A 19 -12.32 8.48 -2.56
N ARG A 20 -11.15 8.91 -2.06
CA ARG A 20 -10.01 9.25 -2.92
C ARG A 20 -9.48 8.06 -3.71
N PHE A 21 -9.52 6.87 -3.12
CA PHE A 21 -9.17 5.65 -3.84
C PHE A 21 -10.21 5.33 -4.92
N THR A 22 -11.49 5.38 -4.59
CA THR A 22 -12.59 5.15 -5.53
C THR A 22 -12.52 6.10 -6.72
N ASP A 23 -12.26 7.38 -6.48
CA ASP A 23 -12.07 8.38 -7.54
C ASP A 23 -10.95 7.99 -8.51
N LEU A 24 -9.78 7.60 -8.00
CA LEU A 24 -8.65 7.16 -8.82
C LEU A 24 -8.98 5.92 -9.65
N MET A 25 -9.67 4.95 -9.06
CA MET A 25 -10.07 3.74 -9.76
C MET A 25 -11.06 4.04 -10.88
N ILE A 26 -12.08 4.86 -10.60
CA ILE A 26 -13.07 5.28 -11.59
C ILE A 26 -12.39 6.02 -12.75
N GLU A 27 -11.47 6.93 -12.44
CA GLU A 27 -10.72 7.68 -13.44
C GLU A 27 -9.88 6.75 -14.33
N LYS A 28 -9.16 5.80 -13.74
CA LYS A 28 -8.39 4.81 -14.50
C LYS A 28 -9.28 3.92 -15.36
N ILE A 29 -10.41 3.46 -14.84
CA ILE A 29 -11.37 2.65 -15.61
C ILE A 29 -11.91 3.46 -16.79
N LYS A 30 -12.26 4.73 -16.59
CA LYS A 30 -12.74 5.61 -17.65
C LYS A 30 -11.67 5.94 -18.70
N SER A 31 -10.38 5.90 -18.36
CA SER A 31 -9.32 6.06 -19.36
C SER A 31 -9.15 4.83 -20.25
N MET A 32 -9.53 3.64 -19.78
CA MET A 32 -9.52 2.39 -20.54
C MET A 32 -10.80 2.25 -21.37
N LYS A 33 -10.96 3.04 -22.43
CA LYS A 33 -12.22 3.07 -23.20
C LYS A 33 -12.42 1.92 -24.19
N GLU A 34 -11.36 1.26 -24.65
CA GLU A 34 -11.47 0.26 -25.73
C GLU A 34 -10.79 -1.08 -25.46
N ASP A 35 -9.73 -1.11 -24.65
CA ASP A 35 -9.03 -2.36 -24.31
C ASP A 35 -8.92 -2.53 -22.80
N TRP A 36 -9.70 -3.49 -22.26
CA TRP A 36 -9.66 -3.89 -20.86
C TRP A 36 -8.59 -4.97 -20.59
N HIS A 37 -7.98 -5.50 -21.66
CA HIS A 37 -6.88 -6.42 -21.56
C HIS A 37 -5.60 -5.68 -21.18
N LYS A 38 -4.61 -6.45 -20.72
CA LYS A 38 -3.30 -5.93 -20.34
C LYS A 38 -2.64 -5.21 -21.53
N PRO A 39 -1.82 -4.16 -21.30
CA PRO A 39 -1.33 -3.72 -20.00
C PRO A 39 -2.21 -2.64 -19.34
N TRP A 40 -2.56 -2.85 -18.07
CA TRP A 40 -3.34 -1.87 -17.30
C TRP A 40 -2.53 -0.62 -16.89
N PHE A 41 -1.20 -0.65 -17.04
CA PHE A 41 -0.29 0.45 -16.74
C PHE A 41 0.57 0.74 -17.97
N THR A 42 0.94 2.01 -18.13
CA THR A 42 1.86 2.43 -19.20
C THR A 42 3.23 1.74 -19.03
N GLU A 43 3.84 1.33 -20.14
CA GLU A 43 5.16 0.68 -20.19
C GLU A 43 6.24 1.64 -19.64
N GLY A 44 6.57 1.50 -18.36
CA GLY A 44 7.44 2.43 -17.60
C GLY A 44 6.91 2.78 -16.21
N ALA A 45 5.61 2.61 -15.95
CA ALA A 45 4.97 2.86 -14.66
C ALA A 45 5.04 1.67 -13.68
N LEU A 46 5.76 0.59 -14.02
CA LEU A 46 5.75 -0.70 -13.30
C LEU A 46 6.85 -0.84 -12.23
N VAL A 47 7.42 0.26 -11.74
CA VAL A 47 8.33 0.19 -10.59
C VAL A 47 7.49 0.07 -9.32
N TRP A 48 7.74 -0.98 -8.53
CA TRP A 48 6.96 -1.23 -7.33
C TRP A 48 7.18 -0.13 -6.28
N PRO A 49 6.12 0.48 -5.72
CA PRO A 49 6.27 1.60 -4.81
C PRO A 49 6.91 1.16 -3.51
N ARG A 50 7.79 2.03 -2.98
CA ARG A 50 8.53 1.79 -1.74
C ARG A 50 8.54 3.03 -0.84
N ASN A 51 8.81 2.84 0.45
CA ASN A 51 9.03 3.96 1.36
C ASN A 51 10.51 4.44 1.34
N LEU A 52 10.83 5.52 2.08
CA LEU A 52 12.21 6.02 2.20
C LEU A 52 13.24 5.00 2.73
N THR A 53 12.79 3.98 3.47
CA THR A 53 13.69 2.94 3.98
C THR A 53 13.84 1.77 3.01
N GLY A 54 13.29 1.87 1.79
CA GLY A 54 13.35 0.84 0.75
C GLY A 54 12.30 -0.27 0.87
N ARG A 55 11.44 -0.25 1.89
CA ARG A 55 10.38 -1.27 2.06
C ARG A 55 9.28 -1.06 1.04
N HIS A 56 8.97 -2.11 0.28
CA HIS A 56 7.86 -2.12 -0.66
C HIS A 56 6.50 -2.01 0.04
N TYR A 57 5.58 -1.25 -0.55
CA TYR A 57 4.17 -1.30 -0.19
C TYR A 57 3.55 -2.61 -0.66
N ASN A 58 2.44 -3.01 -0.06
CA ASN A 58 1.74 -4.25 -0.39
C ASN A 58 0.25 -4.00 -0.66
N GLY A 59 -0.39 -5.00 -1.27
CA GLY A 59 -1.84 -5.05 -1.50
C GLY A 59 -2.38 -3.78 -2.15
N GLY A 60 -3.50 -3.28 -1.59
CA GLY A 60 -4.19 -2.09 -2.10
C GLY A 60 -3.32 -0.84 -2.10
N ASN A 61 -2.47 -0.62 -1.10
CA ASN A 61 -1.60 0.57 -1.07
C ASN A 61 -0.62 0.58 -2.25
N ALA A 62 -0.04 -0.58 -2.60
CA ALA A 62 0.86 -0.66 -3.75
C ALA A 62 0.12 -0.28 -5.04
N LEU A 63 -1.07 -0.85 -5.26
CA LEU A 63 -1.90 -0.54 -6.42
C LEU A 63 -2.25 0.96 -6.50
N MET A 64 -2.72 1.53 -5.40
CA MET A 64 -3.11 2.95 -5.34
C MET A 64 -1.95 3.88 -5.60
N LEU A 65 -0.78 3.61 -5.02
CA LEU A 65 0.41 4.43 -5.23
C LEU A 65 0.95 4.31 -6.65
N MET A 66 0.84 3.14 -7.30
CA MET A 66 1.17 2.99 -8.72
C MET A 66 0.22 3.81 -9.60
N LEU A 67 -1.09 3.72 -9.38
CA LEU A 67 -2.08 4.50 -10.11
C LEU A 67 -1.90 6.01 -9.91
N HIS A 68 -1.61 6.42 -8.67
CA HIS A 68 -1.37 7.81 -8.35
C HIS A 68 -0.06 8.32 -8.97
N ALA A 69 1.01 7.52 -8.94
CA ALA A 69 2.27 7.85 -9.62
C ALA A 69 2.08 8.00 -11.12
N GLU A 70 1.35 7.08 -11.76
CA GLU A 70 1.04 7.17 -13.19
C GLU A 70 0.24 8.45 -13.50
N LYS A 71 -0.79 8.75 -12.70
CA LYS A 71 -1.63 9.94 -12.87
C LYS A 71 -0.84 11.25 -12.77
N GLU A 72 0.02 11.39 -11.76
CA GLU A 72 0.80 12.60 -11.53
C GLU A 72 2.12 12.63 -12.33
N GLY A 73 2.44 11.56 -13.06
CA GLY A 73 3.66 11.44 -13.85
C GLY A 73 4.94 11.26 -13.00
N TYR A 74 4.82 10.74 -11.78
CA TYR A 74 5.97 10.48 -10.92
C TYR A 74 6.80 9.30 -11.46
N ARG A 75 8.04 9.60 -11.86
CA ARG A 75 8.99 8.58 -12.36
C ARG A 75 9.58 7.71 -11.26
N LEU A 76 9.73 8.27 -10.06
CA LEU A 76 10.35 7.61 -8.92
C LEU A 76 9.27 7.31 -7.86
N PRO A 77 8.76 6.06 -7.74
CA PRO A 77 7.67 5.73 -6.82
C PRO A 77 8.17 5.49 -5.39
N VAL A 78 8.96 6.45 -4.87
CA VAL A 78 9.42 6.48 -3.48
C VAL A 78 8.55 7.46 -2.69
N TRP A 79 8.02 6.98 -1.58
CA TRP A 79 7.02 7.72 -0.79
C TRP A 79 7.48 7.95 0.65
N CYS A 80 7.10 9.10 1.20
CA CYS A 80 7.52 9.55 2.52
C CYS A 80 6.37 10.23 3.28
N THR A 81 6.35 10.06 4.60
CA THR A 81 5.55 10.90 5.50
C THR A 81 6.40 12.06 6.00
N PHE A 82 5.77 13.13 6.49
CA PHE A 82 6.49 14.23 7.18
C PHE A 82 7.43 13.71 8.27
N ASN A 83 6.95 12.79 9.10
CA ASN A 83 7.75 12.22 10.19
C ASN A 83 8.94 11.40 9.68
N SER A 84 8.79 10.68 8.57
CA SER A 84 9.93 9.96 7.98
C SER A 84 10.95 10.89 7.35
N ILE A 85 10.54 12.04 6.77
CA ILE A 85 11.48 13.05 6.30
C ILE A 85 12.35 13.53 7.47
N GLN A 86 11.73 13.92 8.59
CA GLN A 86 12.51 14.38 9.75
C GLN A 86 13.43 13.30 10.30
N LYS A 87 12.96 12.05 10.43
CA LYS A 87 13.76 10.97 11.03
C LYS A 87 14.88 10.44 10.13
N VAL A 88 14.63 10.33 8.82
CA VAL A 88 15.54 9.65 7.87
C VAL A 88 16.38 10.66 7.11
N LEU A 89 15.77 11.77 6.70
CA LEU A 89 16.44 12.78 5.88
C LEU A 89 16.96 13.92 6.76
N ASN A 90 16.31 14.34 7.84
CA ASN A 90 16.86 15.39 8.70
C ASN A 90 17.26 14.85 10.08
N PRO A 91 18.16 13.85 10.17
CA PRO A 91 18.53 13.31 11.47
C PRO A 91 19.06 14.46 12.33
N GLU A 92 18.47 14.64 13.52
CA GLU A 92 18.98 15.57 14.51
C GLU A 92 20.39 15.12 14.89
N GLN A 93 21.40 15.72 14.27
CA GLN A 93 22.78 15.46 14.64
C GLN A 93 23.01 16.11 16.02
N LYS A 94 22.78 15.35 17.09
CA LYS A 94 23.26 15.68 18.42
C LYS A 94 24.80 15.70 18.38
N GLY A 95 25.39 16.86 18.11
CA GLY A 95 26.82 17.12 18.28
C GLY A 95 27.65 17.34 17.03
N LYS A 96 27.08 17.25 15.82
CA LYS A 96 27.72 17.74 14.59
C LYS A 96 26.64 18.40 13.75
N LYS A 97 26.51 19.71 13.78
CA LYS A 97 25.72 20.31 12.70
C LYS A 97 26.58 20.15 11.45
N ASP A 98 26.14 19.35 10.47
CA ASP A 98 26.41 19.75 9.09
C ASP A 98 25.68 21.07 8.92
N GLU A 99 26.37 22.15 9.31
CA GLU A 99 25.78 23.47 9.56
C GLU A 99 25.33 24.14 8.25
N ASP A 100 25.67 23.53 7.11
CA ASP A 100 25.46 24.06 5.76
C ASP A 100 24.42 23.30 4.91
N LEU A 101 23.87 22.17 5.39
CA LEU A 101 22.89 21.41 4.60
C LEU A 101 21.46 21.87 4.91
N GLU A 102 20.81 22.47 3.91
CA GLU A 102 19.38 22.82 3.97
C GLU A 102 18.54 21.59 4.37
N PRO A 103 17.50 21.74 5.22
CA PRO A 103 16.64 20.63 5.59
C PRO A 103 15.73 20.20 4.43
N VAL A 104 15.52 18.89 4.30
CA VAL A 104 14.56 18.35 3.35
C VAL A 104 13.14 18.61 3.85
N HIS A 105 12.28 19.13 2.99
CA HIS A 105 10.88 19.39 3.29
C HIS A 105 10.00 19.21 2.04
N VAL A 106 8.70 19.04 2.28
CA VAL A 106 7.69 19.00 1.21
C VAL A 106 7.50 20.41 0.65
N LEU A 107 7.44 20.53 -0.67
CA LEU A 107 7.26 21.82 -1.35
C LEU A 107 5.89 22.42 -1.01
N LYS A 108 5.82 23.76 -0.99
CA LYS A 108 4.59 24.46 -0.62
C LYS A 108 3.47 24.20 -1.63
N GLY A 109 2.31 23.76 -1.14
CA GLY A 109 1.11 23.53 -1.95
C GLY A 109 0.94 22.06 -2.40
N GLU A 110 1.94 21.22 -2.19
CA GLU A 110 1.87 19.79 -2.49
C GLU A 110 0.81 19.08 -1.65
N LYS A 111 0.08 18.17 -2.30
CA LYS A 111 -1.00 17.41 -1.67
C LYS A 111 -0.53 16.00 -1.40
N SER A 112 -0.76 15.53 -0.17
CA SER A 112 -0.48 14.15 0.21
C SER A 112 -1.49 13.18 -0.39
N PHE A 113 -1.07 11.93 -0.51
CA PHE A 113 -1.92 10.80 -0.82
C PHE A 113 -2.13 9.90 0.41
N PRO A 114 -3.37 9.44 0.68
CA PRO A 114 -3.62 8.58 1.83
C PRO A 114 -3.23 7.12 1.56
N VAL A 115 -2.65 6.46 2.55
CA VAL A 115 -2.40 5.01 2.58
C VAL A 115 -2.89 4.40 3.89
N PHE A 116 -3.33 3.15 3.85
CA PHE A 116 -3.87 2.45 5.02
C PHE A 116 -2.79 1.62 5.70
N LEU A 117 -2.71 1.71 7.02
CA LEU A 117 -1.91 0.78 7.82
C LEU A 117 -2.80 0.14 8.87
N THR A 118 -2.97 -1.18 8.77
CA THR A 118 -3.61 -1.98 9.80
C THR A 118 -2.54 -2.43 10.79
N THR A 119 -2.66 -1.98 12.03
CA THR A 119 -1.83 -2.44 13.15
C THR A 119 -2.65 -3.38 14.02
N PHE A 120 -2.02 -4.44 14.53
CA PHE A 120 -2.68 -5.39 15.40
C PHE A 120 -2.18 -5.19 16.83
N THR A 121 -3.09 -4.85 17.74
CA THR A 121 -2.79 -4.86 19.17
C THR A 121 -3.15 -6.23 19.72
N VAL A 122 -2.15 -6.97 20.16
CA VAL A 122 -2.30 -8.31 20.73
C VAL A 122 -2.20 -8.20 22.24
N ILE A 123 -3.24 -8.63 22.96
CA ILE A 123 -3.36 -8.50 24.42
C ILE A 123 -3.62 -9.88 25.02
N ASP A 124 -2.78 -10.27 25.98
CA ASP A 124 -2.97 -11.51 26.77
C ASP A 124 -4.26 -11.42 27.61
N LYS A 125 -5.04 -12.50 27.65
CA LYS A 125 -6.35 -12.52 28.31
C LYS A 125 -6.27 -12.36 29.82
N ASP A 126 -5.23 -12.90 30.46
CA ASP A 126 -5.12 -12.94 31.92
C ASP A 126 -4.31 -11.77 32.45
N THR A 127 -3.09 -11.61 31.93
CA THR A 127 -2.14 -10.60 32.39
C THR A 127 -2.43 -9.20 31.82
N LYS A 128 -3.25 -9.12 30.76
CA LYS A 128 -3.50 -7.88 29.99
C LYS A 128 -2.23 -7.24 29.39
N SER A 129 -1.12 -7.98 29.34
CA SER A 129 0.13 -7.53 28.74
C SER A 129 0.02 -7.52 27.21
N LYS A 130 0.81 -6.66 26.55
CA LYS A 130 0.85 -6.55 25.09
C LYS A 130 2.06 -7.26 24.54
N ILE A 131 1.88 -7.98 23.44
CA ILE A 131 2.99 -8.56 22.67
C ILE A 131 3.02 -7.99 21.25
N SER A 132 4.19 -8.09 20.61
CA SER A 132 4.32 -7.65 19.21
C SER A 132 3.55 -8.59 18.28
N TRP A 133 3.08 -8.06 17.15
CA TRP A 133 2.44 -8.88 16.13
C TRP A 133 3.38 -9.96 15.57
N GLU A 134 4.67 -9.67 15.49
CA GLU A 134 5.68 -10.62 15.00
C GLU A 134 5.91 -11.78 15.97
N ASP A 135 5.83 -11.53 17.28
CA ASP A 135 5.93 -12.61 18.28
C ASP A 135 4.63 -13.43 18.33
N TYR A 136 3.48 -12.77 18.24
CA TYR A 136 2.20 -13.47 18.14
C TYR A 136 2.13 -14.44 16.96
N LYS A 137 2.66 -14.07 15.79
CA LYS A 137 2.69 -14.95 14.61
C LYS A 137 3.42 -16.27 14.86
N LYS A 138 4.49 -16.24 15.67
CA LYS A 138 5.35 -17.39 15.98
C LYS A 138 4.71 -18.38 16.96
N LEU A 139 3.66 -17.98 17.68
CA LEU A 139 2.94 -18.84 18.63
C LEU A 139 2.19 -19.98 17.92
N SER A 140 2.06 -21.11 18.62
CA SER A 140 1.18 -22.22 18.26
C SER A 140 -0.31 -21.81 18.27
N GLN A 141 -1.18 -22.62 17.69
CA GLN A 141 -2.61 -22.31 17.64
C GLN A 141 -3.25 -22.35 19.03
N GLU A 142 -2.77 -23.23 19.91
CA GLU A 142 -3.19 -23.36 21.29
C GLU A 142 -2.81 -22.10 22.08
N GLU A 143 -1.58 -21.63 21.97
CA GLU A 143 -1.11 -20.41 22.63
C GLU A 143 -1.84 -19.16 22.12
N LYS A 144 -2.15 -19.09 20.82
CA LYS A 144 -2.90 -17.96 20.25
C LYS A 144 -4.28 -17.79 20.88
N LYS A 145 -4.92 -18.86 21.35
CA LYS A 145 -6.21 -18.79 22.05
C LYS A 145 -6.14 -17.99 23.35
N GLN A 146 -4.96 -17.80 23.92
CA GLN A 146 -4.74 -17.01 25.13
C GLN A 146 -4.74 -15.50 24.89
N TYR A 147 -4.75 -15.06 23.63
CA TYR A 147 -4.67 -13.65 23.27
C TYR A 147 -5.94 -13.15 22.58
N ASN A 148 -6.24 -11.87 22.78
CA ASN A 148 -7.20 -11.11 21.99
C ASN A 148 -6.43 -10.22 21.01
N VAL A 149 -6.83 -10.26 19.74
CA VAL A 149 -6.22 -9.46 18.67
C VAL A 149 -7.19 -8.37 18.23
N PHE A 150 -6.77 -7.11 18.38
CA PHE A 150 -7.57 -5.96 17.99
C PHE A 150 -6.92 -5.26 16.78
N PRO A 151 -7.52 -5.37 15.58
CA PRO A 151 -7.06 -4.61 14.42
C PRO A 151 -7.40 -3.14 14.60
N LYS A 152 -6.45 -2.27 14.27
CA LYS A 152 -6.64 -0.82 14.22
C LYS A 152 -6.18 -0.33 12.85
N ASN A 153 -7.15 0.14 12.07
CA ASN A 153 -6.87 0.83 10.82
C ASN A 153 -6.44 2.26 11.13
N GLN A 154 -5.44 2.72 10.38
CA GLN A 154 -4.93 4.08 10.46
C GLN A 154 -4.62 4.56 9.06
N VAL A 155 -5.01 5.80 8.77
CA VAL A 155 -4.65 6.46 7.52
C VAL A 155 -3.39 7.28 7.75
N PHE A 156 -2.40 7.07 6.89
CA PHE A 156 -1.20 7.87 6.81
C PHE A 156 -1.21 8.68 5.53
N ASN A 157 -0.75 9.93 5.62
CA ASN A 157 -0.58 10.79 4.48
C ASN A 157 0.87 10.72 4.02
N VAL A 158 1.08 10.30 2.76
CA VAL A 158 2.39 10.18 2.14
C VAL A 158 2.54 11.17 0.98
N PHE A 159 3.77 11.52 0.69
CA PHE A 159 4.19 12.37 -0.41
C PHE A 159 5.20 11.59 -1.23
N ASN A 160 5.15 11.75 -2.55
CA ASN A 160 6.21 11.27 -3.41
C ASN A 160 7.47 12.12 -3.15
N VAL A 161 8.66 11.54 -3.29
CA VAL A 161 9.94 12.29 -3.16
C VAL A 161 10.05 13.46 -4.15
N ALA A 162 9.39 13.38 -5.31
CA ALA A 162 9.30 14.48 -6.27
C ALA A 162 8.54 15.71 -5.72
N GLN A 163 7.73 15.55 -4.68
CA GLN A 163 7.01 16.62 -4.00
C GLN A 163 7.86 17.30 -2.91
N THR A 164 9.16 17.05 -2.89
CA THR A 164 10.09 17.58 -1.88
C THR A 164 11.27 18.29 -2.54
N ASN A 165 12.00 19.11 -1.78
CA ASN A 165 13.26 19.70 -2.23
C ASN A 165 14.45 18.70 -2.22
N LEU A 166 14.22 17.40 -2.00
CA LEU A 166 15.28 16.39 -1.82
C LEU A 166 16.27 16.37 -2.99
N GLN A 167 15.78 16.44 -4.23
CA GLN A 167 16.64 16.41 -5.41
C GLN A 167 17.59 17.61 -5.47
N GLN A 168 17.15 18.78 -5.02
CA GLN A 168 17.92 20.02 -5.04
C GLN A 168 18.96 20.04 -3.92
N VAL A 169 18.54 19.68 -2.71
CA VAL A 169 19.40 19.75 -1.53
C VAL A 169 20.38 18.58 -1.46
N ARG A 170 19.98 17.40 -1.93
CA ARG A 170 20.78 16.15 -1.81
C ARG A 170 20.68 15.28 -3.07
N PRO A 171 21.24 15.76 -4.19
CA PRO A 171 21.16 15.04 -5.47
C PRO A 171 21.77 13.65 -5.40
N GLU A 172 22.84 13.43 -4.62
CA GLU A 172 23.46 12.10 -4.47
C GLU A 172 22.53 11.08 -3.82
N LEU A 173 21.76 11.49 -2.79
CA LEU A 173 20.78 10.61 -2.15
C LEU A 173 19.61 10.33 -3.10
N PHE A 174 19.19 11.34 -3.87
CA PHE A 174 18.16 11.16 -4.89
C PHE A 174 18.59 10.17 -5.97
N ALA A 175 19.82 10.29 -6.49
CA ALA A 175 20.39 9.38 -7.47
C ALA A 175 20.45 7.93 -6.96
N LYS A 176 20.79 7.71 -5.68
CA LYS A 176 20.74 6.38 -5.05
C LYS A 176 19.32 5.81 -5.02
N LEU A 177 18.31 6.64 -4.79
CA LEU A 177 16.91 6.19 -4.84
C LEU A 177 16.49 5.81 -6.27
N GLU A 178 16.95 6.56 -7.27
CA GLU A 178 16.74 6.24 -8.69
C GLU A 178 17.40 4.92 -9.06
N GLU A 179 18.65 4.69 -8.65
CA GLU A 179 19.36 3.43 -8.89
C GLU A 179 18.62 2.23 -8.27
N GLN A 180 18.14 2.36 -7.03
CA GLN A 180 17.32 1.33 -6.36
C GLN A 180 15.97 1.06 -7.05
N CYS A 181 15.48 2.02 -7.81
CA CYS A 181 14.22 1.93 -8.56
C CYS A 181 14.43 1.56 -10.03
N SER A 182 15.67 1.50 -10.50
CA SER A 182 15.98 1.07 -11.86
C SER A 182 15.52 -0.37 -12.09
N LEU A 183 14.86 -0.59 -13.22
CA LEU A 183 14.19 -1.85 -13.55
C LEU A 183 15.21 -2.98 -13.68
N SER A 184 15.21 -3.95 -12.77
CA SER A 184 15.45 -5.33 -13.20
C SER A 184 14.17 -5.78 -13.92
N LYS A 185 14.20 -5.79 -15.25
CA LYS A 185 13.11 -6.35 -16.05
C LYS A 185 12.82 -7.75 -15.52
N PRO A 186 11.57 -8.12 -15.16
CA PRO A 186 11.24 -9.52 -15.07
C PRO A 186 11.43 -10.09 -16.47
N ILE A 187 12.50 -10.87 -16.66
CA ILE A 187 12.69 -11.69 -17.85
C ILE A 187 11.47 -12.61 -17.89
N GLN A 188 10.57 -12.40 -18.85
CA GLN A 188 9.53 -13.38 -19.15
C GLN A 188 10.17 -14.55 -19.89
N GLU A 189 10.99 -15.34 -19.19
CA GLU A 189 11.40 -16.66 -19.64
C GLU A 189 10.40 -17.66 -19.08
N GLY A 190 9.36 -17.93 -19.86
CA GLY A 190 8.37 -18.95 -19.54
C GLY A 190 7.07 -18.77 -20.32
N GLU A 191 6.54 -19.87 -20.84
CA GLU A 191 5.23 -19.90 -21.48
C GLU A 191 4.20 -19.23 -20.58
N VAL A 192 3.48 -18.25 -21.14
CA VAL A 192 2.35 -17.61 -20.48
C VAL A 192 1.38 -18.72 -20.08
N PHE A 193 1.19 -18.94 -18.78
CA PHE A 193 0.18 -19.88 -18.27
C PHE A 193 -1.19 -19.43 -18.78
N SER A 194 -1.61 -20.02 -19.89
CA SER A 194 -2.92 -19.83 -20.50
C SER A 194 -3.89 -20.76 -19.79
N PHE A 195 -4.78 -20.19 -18.97
CA PHE A 195 -5.92 -20.95 -18.47
C PHE A 195 -6.83 -21.24 -19.68
N PRO A 196 -7.16 -22.51 -19.97
CA PRO A 196 -8.10 -22.81 -21.04
C PRO A 196 -9.44 -22.13 -20.70
N ALA A 197 -9.98 -21.40 -21.66
CA ALA A 197 -11.32 -20.85 -21.52
C ALA A 197 -12.28 -22.01 -21.24
N ILE A 198 -12.91 -22.02 -20.07
CA ILE A 198 -14.05 -22.90 -19.81
C ILE A 198 -15.19 -22.36 -20.66
N MET A 199 -15.21 -22.77 -21.94
CA MET A 199 -16.33 -22.56 -22.83
C MET A 199 -17.53 -23.23 -22.17
N GLY A 200 -18.44 -22.42 -21.64
CA GLY A 200 -19.72 -22.86 -21.13
C GLY A 200 -20.50 -23.52 -22.26
N HIS A 201 -20.35 -24.84 -22.40
CA HIS A 201 -21.19 -25.63 -23.27
C HIS A 201 -22.62 -25.53 -22.74
N LYS A 202 -23.44 -24.72 -23.41
CA LYS A 202 -24.90 -24.86 -23.35
C LYS A 202 -25.28 -26.18 -24.01
N THR A 203 -25.18 -27.27 -23.27
CA THR A 203 -25.86 -28.53 -23.62
C THR A 203 -27.10 -28.63 -22.76
N LYS A 204 -28.24 -28.23 -23.33
CA LYS A 204 -29.55 -28.71 -22.88
C LYS A 204 -29.52 -30.24 -22.94
N ARG A 205 -29.55 -30.91 -21.80
CA ARG A 205 -30.06 -32.28 -21.73
C ARG A 205 -30.75 -32.48 -20.39
N LEU A 206 -32.08 -32.64 -20.46
CA LEU A 206 -32.88 -33.22 -19.39
C LEU A 206 -32.24 -34.53 -18.95
N LEU A 207 -31.98 -34.70 -17.66
CA LEU A 207 -32.07 -36.03 -17.04
C LEU A 207 -32.31 -35.90 -15.53
N ARG A 208 -33.60 -36.07 -15.20
CA ARG A 208 -34.17 -36.85 -14.10
C ARG A 208 -33.39 -36.85 -12.76
N TRP A 209 -34.00 -36.15 -11.80
CA TRP A 209 -33.76 -36.34 -10.37
C TRP A 209 -34.24 -37.74 -9.97
N THR A 210 -33.32 -38.64 -9.62
CA THR A 210 -33.63 -39.82 -8.80
C THR A 210 -32.60 -39.86 -7.69
N GLY A 211 -33.05 -39.56 -6.48
CA GLY A 211 -32.20 -39.62 -5.29
C GLY A 211 -31.77 -41.06 -4.98
N ARG A 212 -30.60 -41.16 -4.35
CA ARG A 212 -30.33 -42.21 -3.38
C ARG A 212 -29.26 -41.73 -2.39
N PHE A 213 -29.63 -41.84 -1.12
CA PHE A 213 -28.84 -41.65 0.09
C PHE A 213 -27.75 -42.72 0.25
N GLY A 214 -26.74 -42.41 1.09
CA GLY A 214 -25.76 -43.35 1.68
C GLY A 214 -24.40 -43.33 0.98
N GLU A 215 -23.23 -43.43 1.63
CA GLU A 215 -22.80 -43.56 3.02
C GLU A 215 -21.25 -43.43 3.00
N SER A 216 -20.66 -42.94 4.10
CA SER A 216 -19.37 -43.35 4.68
C SER A 216 -18.08 -43.47 3.83
N LEU A 217 -17.13 -42.55 4.05
CA LEU A 217 -15.87 -42.76 4.80
C LEU A 217 -15.06 -41.44 4.87
#